data_AF-A0AAN4YYU4-F1
#
_entry.id   AF-A0AAN4YYU4-F1
#
_cell.length_a   1.000
_cell.length_b   1.000
_cell.length_c   1.000
_cell.angle_alpha   90.00
_cell.angle_beta   90.00
_cell.angle_gamma   90.00
#
_symmetry.space_group_name_H-M   'P 1'
#
loop_
_entity.id
_entity.type
_entity.pdbx_description
1 polymer ?
#
loop_
_entity_poly.entity_id
_entity_poly.type
_entity_poly.pdbx_seq_one_letter_code
_entity_poly.pdbx_strand_id
1 'polypeptide(L)'
;MDLLPTVGPSGSIRVHIQLMNLWYSTANGMSEALTVAIYMLICRELGQPAQFPGNEYFWNSIDDNSYAPSLADLTIHATTKDHCKNEDFLHCNGDVFVWKYLWQDVAKYFGVEFNKATGQADTLNNEIDMVEWAKDKRPIWEAVVKKYGGKVEAFDWGTWGFFNWATGKSWCTISSVNKARKYGWQRTDDTYETWIETYRSFENAGVLPSHTAL
;
A
#
# COMPACT_ATOMS: atom_id res chain seq x y z
N MET A 1 -14.20 7.09 12.48
CA MET A 1 -13.09 6.37 13.13
C MET A 1 -12.70 7.21 14.33
N ASP A 2 -13.28 6.92 15.49
CA ASP A 2 -13.07 7.73 16.70
C ASP A 2 -11.68 7.44 17.26
N LEU A 3 -10.80 8.45 17.20
CA LEU A 3 -9.58 8.51 17.99
C LEU A 3 -9.99 8.82 19.44
N LEU A 4 -10.44 7.81 20.19
CA LEU A 4 -10.59 7.97 21.64
C LEU A 4 -9.20 8.00 22.28
N PRO A 5 -8.85 9.05 23.06
CA PRO A 5 -7.61 9.07 23.82
C PRO A 5 -7.74 8.07 24.96
N THR A 6 -7.24 6.85 24.75
CA THR A 6 -7.08 5.89 25.84
C THR A 6 -5.80 6.24 26.58
N VAL A 7 -5.90 6.73 27.81
CA VAL A 7 -4.73 6.83 28.69
C VAL A 7 -4.26 5.41 28.95
N GLY A 8 -3.16 5.01 28.31
CA GLY A 8 -2.56 3.69 28.52
C GLY A 8 -1.94 3.62 29.92
N PRO A 9 -1.73 2.43 30.49
CA PRO A 9 -1.03 2.29 31.76
C PRO A 9 0.35 2.92 31.70
N SER A 10 0.81 3.47 32.83
CA SER A 10 2.13 4.10 33.00
C SER A 10 3.23 3.21 32.43
N GLY A 11 3.98 3.72 31.44
CA GLY A 11 5.06 3.00 30.75
C GLY A 11 4.71 2.48 29.35
N SER A 12 3.51 2.77 28.83
CA SER A 12 3.10 2.35 27.49
C SER A 12 3.51 3.34 26.39
N ILE A 13 3.91 2.79 25.23
CA ILE A 13 4.19 3.53 24.00
C ILE A 13 3.29 2.95 22.92
N ARG A 14 2.66 3.82 22.11
CA ARG A 14 1.88 3.37 20.96
C ARG A 14 2.34 4.09 19.70
N VAL A 15 2.62 3.29 18.68
CA VAL A 15 2.86 3.77 17.33
C VAL A 15 1.63 3.43 16.50
N HIS A 16 0.98 4.46 15.98
CA HIS A 16 -0.25 4.34 15.21
C HIS A 16 0.05 4.53 13.71
N ILE A 17 -0.67 3.79 12.88
CA ILE A 17 -0.53 3.79 11.42
C ILE A 17 -1.91 3.99 10.81
N GLN A 18 -1.96 4.73 9.70
CA GLN A 18 -3.20 5.00 8.99
C GLN A 18 -3.33 4.15 7.71
N LEU A 19 -2.25 4.01 6.94
CA LEU A 19 -2.12 3.13 5.76
C LEU A 19 -0.70 2.57 5.70
N MET A 20 -0.56 1.26 5.50
CA MET A 20 0.73 0.56 5.59
C MET A 20 1.05 -0.20 4.30
N ASN A 21 2.17 0.14 3.68
CA ASN A 21 2.81 -0.68 2.66
C ASN A 21 3.77 -1.63 3.38
N LEU A 22 3.28 -2.85 3.62
CA LEU A 22 3.97 -3.85 4.43
C LEU A 22 5.09 -4.57 3.68
N TRP A 23 6.20 -4.77 4.40
CA TRP A 23 7.15 -5.84 4.13
C TRP A 23 6.54 -7.18 4.57
N TYR A 24 6.86 -8.23 3.81
CA TYR A 24 6.48 -9.64 3.97
C TYR A 24 5.77 -10.06 5.28
N SER A 25 4.46 -10.33 5.20
CA SER A 25 3.76 -11.20 6.15
C SER A 25 2.68 -12.02 5.41
N THR A 26 2.69 -13.34 5.63
CA THR A 26 1.81 -14.32 4.97
C THR A 26 0.38 -14.35 5.52
N ALA A 27 0.04 -13.45 6.45
CA ALA A 27 -1.23 -13.42 7.16
C ALA A 27 -1.56 -11.99 7.63
N ASN A 28 -1.64 -11.03 6.70
CA ASN A 28 -2.12 -9.69 7.01
C ASN A 28 -3.44 -9.40 6.29
N GLY A 29 -4.31 -8.61 6.95
CA GLY A 29 -5.58 -8.19 6.38
C GLY A 29 -5.52 -6.93 5.52
N MET A 30 -4.32 -6.35 5.30
CA MET A 30 -4.13 -5.09 4.57
C MET A 30 -2.74 -5.02 3.90
N SER A 31 -2.59 -5.56 2.68
CA SER A 31 -1.38 -5.37 1.85
C SER A 31 -1.75 -4.70 0.54
N GLU A 32 -1.69 -3.38 0.52
CA GLU A 32 -2.01 -2.58 -0.66
C GLU A 32 -1.01 -2.85 -1.80
N ALA A 33 0.28 -2.74 -1.51
CA ALA A 33 1.33 -3.00 -2.49
C ALA A 33 1.19 -4.39 -3.16
N LEU A 34 1.04 -5.47 -2.38
CA LEU A 34 0.89 -6.81 -2.96
C LEU A 34 -0.34 -6.92 -3.86
N THR A 35 -1.47 -6.37 -3.42
CA THR A 35 -2.73 -6.40 -4.18
C THR A 35 -2.58 -5.66 -5.51
N VAL A 36 -1.94 -4.48 -5.49
CA VAL A 36 -1.65 -3.72 -6.72
C VAL A 36 -0.70 -4.47 -7.64
N ALA A 37 0.36 -5.10 -7.12
CA ALA A 37 1.30 -5.87 -7.94
C ALA A 37 0.61 -7.03 -8.66
N ILE A 38 -0.22 -7.80 -7.94
CA ILE A 38 -0.99 -8.91 -8.52
C ILE A 38 -1.97 -8.39 -9.59
N TYR A 39 -2.66 -7.29 -9.32
CA TYR A 39 -3.53 -6.64 -10.29
C TYR A 39 -2.78 -6.25 -11.58
N MET A 40 -1.64 -5.57 -11.44
CA MET A 40 -0.80 -5.13 -12.57
C MET A 40 -0.33 -6.31 -13.42
N LEU A 41 0.15 -7.37 -12.77
CA LEU A 41 0.63 -8.58 -13.44
C LEU A 41 -0.49 -9.35 -14.16
N ILE A 42 -1.68 -9.42 -13.58
CA ILE A 42 -2.85 -10.02 -14.23
C ILE A 42 -3.27 -9.19 -15.44
N CYS A 43 -3.30 -7.85 -15.33
CA CYS A 43 -3.62 -6.99 -16.47
C CYS A 43 -2.58 -7.13 -17.60
N ARG A 44 -1.30 -7.22 -17.26
CA ARG A 44 -0.23 -7.51 -18.22
C ARG A 44 -0.45 -8.84 -18.94
N GLU A 45 -0.74 -9.92 -18.22
CA GLU A 45 -0.95 -11.25 -18.83
C GLU A 45 -2.19 -11.29 -19.73
N LEU A 46 -3.24 -10.54 -19.38
CA LEU A 46 -4.44 -10.38 -20.20
C LEU A 46 -4.25 -9.42 -21.39
N GLY A 47 -3.12 -8.72 -21.48
CA GLY A 47 -2.88 -7.71 -22.50
C GLY A 47 -3.84 -6.51 -22.41
N GLN A 48 -4.36 -6.23 -21.22
CA GLN A 48 -5.30 -5.13 -20.98
C GLN A 48 -4.64 -4.00 -20.18
N PRO A 49 -5.07 -2.74 -20.37
CA PRO A 49 -4.60 -1.65 -19.53
C PRO A 49 -4.97 -1.86 -18.05
N ALA A 50 -4.04 -1.54 -17.16
CA ALA A 50 -4.26 -1.47 -15.72
C ALA A 50 -5.03 -0.19 -15.35
N GLN A 51 -6.35 -0.23 -15.47
CA GLN A 51 -7.24 0.87 -15.08
C GLN A 51 -7.18 1.11 -13.57
N PHE A 52 -7.09 2.38 -13.16
CA PHE A 52 -7.23 2.72 -11.74
C PHE A 52 -8.64 2.35 -11.25
N PRO A 53 -8.78 1.52 -10.21
CA PRO A 53 -10.09 1.01 -9.80
C PRO A 53 -10.89 2.00 -8.95
N GLY A 54 -10.21 2.97 -8.33
CA GLY A 54 -10.83 3.96 -7.47
C GLY A 54 -11.62 5.05 -8.19
N ASN A 55 -12.31 5.87 -7.41
CA ASN A 55 -13.08 7.00 -7.92
C ASN A 55 -12.17 8.16 -8.40
N GLU A 56 -12.74 9.14 -9.12
CA GLU A 56 -11.99 10.28 -9.65
C GLU A 56 -11.42 11.20 -8.55
N TYR A 57 -12.09 11.29 -7.40
CA TYR A 57 -11.58 12.06 -6.26
C TYR A 57 -10.26 11.46 -5.78
N PHE A 58 -10.21 10.16 -5.51
CA PHE A 58 -9.04 9.48 -4.98
C PHE A 58 -7.89 9.44 -6.00
N TRP A 59 -8.21 9.28 -7.30
CA TRP A 59 -7.23 9.41 -8.39
C TRP A 59 -6.45 10.73 -8.36
N ASN A 60 -7.14 11.84 -8.04
CA ASN A 60 -6.54 13.17 -7.94
C ASN A 60 -6.13 13.55 -6.51
N SER A 61 -6.32 12.68 -5.53
CA SER A 61 -6.08 12.99 -4.13
C SER A 61 -4.61 12.92 -3.77
N ILE A 62 -4.22 13.83 -2.88
CA ILE A 62 -2.96 13.76 -2.16
C ILE A 62 -3.12 12.74 -1.03
N ASP A 63 -2.16 11.84 -0.91
CA ASP A 63 -2.15 10.80 0.12
C ASP A 63 -0.74 10.63 0.70
N ASP A 64 -0.66 9.94 1.84
CA ASP A 64 0.60 9.52 2.43
C ASP A 64 0.64 8.00 2.64
N ASN A 65 1.84 7.46 2.80
CA ASN A 65 2.04 6.04 3.03
C ASN A 65 3.00 5.81 4.20
N SER A 66 2.88 4.64 4.82
CA SER A 66 3.85 4.14 5.80
C SER A 66 4.61 2.94 5.26
N TYR A 67 5.90 3.12 5.06
CA TYR A 67 6.83 2.05 4.75
C TYR A 67 7.12 1.24 6.00
N ALA A 68 6.88 -0.06 5.93
CA ALA A 68 6.89 -0.88 7.13
C ALA A 68 8.26 -1.06 7.81
N PRO A 69 9.41 -1.06 7.10
CA PRO A 69 10.72 -0.98 7.77
C PRO A 69 10.94 0.35 8.51
N SER A 70 10.46 1.46 7.96
CA SER A 70 10.53 2.78 8.62
C SER A 70 9.67 2.84 9.89
N LEU A 71 8.49 2.23 9.83
CA LEU A 71 7.62 2.05 10.98
C LEU A 71 8.26 1.19 12.07
N ALA A 72 8.94 0.09 11.69
CA ALA A 72 9.67 -0.75 12.64
C ALA A 72 10.79 0.05 13.32
N ASP A 73 11.54 0.86 12.57
CA ASP A 73 12.57 1.75 13.10
C ASP A 73 11.99 2.82 14.03
N LEU A 74 10.84 3.41 13.71
CA LEU A 74 10.17 4.36 14.62
C LEU A 74 9.73 3.66 15.91
N THR A 75 9.27 2.42 15.82
CA THR A 75 8.90 1.61 16.99
C THR A 75 10.12 1.35 17.89
N ILE A 76 11.27 1.02 17.30
CA ILE A 76 12.53 0.87 18.02
C ILE A 76 12.93 2.23 18.65
N HIS A 77 12.89 3.32 17.90
CA HIS A 77 13.21 4.67 18.41
C HIS A 77 12.32 5.07 19.58
N ALA A 78 11.02 4.81 19.49
CA ALA A 78 10.07 5.16 20.55
C ALA A 78 10.29 4.30 21.81
N THR A 79 10.61 3.02 21.66
CA THR A 79 10.78 2.07 22.79
C THR A 79 12.15 2.12 23.46
N THR A 80 13.18 2.62 22.78
CA THR A 80 14.57 2.65 23.29
C THR A 80 14.97 3.98 23.91
N LYS A 81 14.17 5.05 23.74
CA LYS A 81 14.51 6.39 24.23
C LYS A 81 13.63 6.78 25.41
N ASP A 82 14.26 7.11 26.54
CA ASP A 82 13.56 7.45 27.79
C ASP A 82 12.59 8.62 27.64
N HIS A 83 12.93 9.63 26.83
CA HIS A 83 12.07 10.79 26.58
C HIS A 83 10.88 10.49 25.65
N CYS A 84 10.77 9.29 25.09
CA CYS A 84 9.62 8.85 24.29
C CYS A 84 8.56 8.08 25.11
N LYS A 85 8.80 7.83 26.41
CA LYS A 85 7.86 7.10 27.27
C LYS A 85 6.53 7.85 27.42
N ASN A 86 5.42 7.11 27.46
CA ASN A 86 4.05 7.64 27.60
C ASN A 86 3.60 8.56 26.46
N GLU A 87 4.17 8.37 25.27
CA GLU A 87 3.83 9.14 24.08
C GLU A 87 3.21 8.27 23.00
N ASP A 88 2.24 8.86 22.29
CA ASP A 88 1.67 8.30 21.07
C ASP A 88 2.30 8.97 19.85
N PHE A 89 2.78 8.17 18.89
CA PHE A 89 3.37 8.66 17.65
C PHE A 89 2.60 8.16 16.43
N LEU A 90 2.44 9.04 15.43
CA LEU A 90 2.01 8.66 14.09
C LEU A 90 3.23 8.39 13.23
N HIS A 91 3.09 7.46 12.28
CA HIS A 91 4.06 7.21 11.24
C HIS A 91 3.49 7.57 9.85
N CYS A 92 4.31 8.23 9.04
CA CYS A 92 4.22 8.30 7.59
C CYS A 92 5.65 8.50 7.04
N ASN A 93 5.86 8.26 5.75
CA ASN A 93 7.19 8.34 5.10
C ASN A 93 7.82 9.73 5.18
N GLY A 94 7.01 10.77 5.44
CA GLY A 94 7.47 12.15 5.60
C GLY A 94 7.38 13.00 4.33
N ASP A 95 6.94 12.39 3.23
CA ASP A 95 6.50 13.00 1.98
C ASP A 95 5.00 12.74 1.71
N VAL A 96 4.51 13.20 0.57
CA VAL A 96 3.15 12.94 0.07
C VAL A 96 3.22 12.65 -1.43
N PHE A 97 2.24 11.93 -1.95
CA PHE A 97 2.12 11.64 -3.38
C PHE A 97 0.70 11.90 -3.89
N VAL A 98 0.52 11.88 -5.21
CA VAL A 98 -0.80 11.88 -5.85
C VAL A 98 -0.97 10.57 -6.59
N TRP A 99 -2.08 9.87 -6.35
CA TRP A 99 -2.35 8.54 -6.89
C TRP A 99 -2.15 8.45 -8.41
N LYS A 100 -2.58 9.46 -9.17
CA LYS A 100 -2.39 9.47 -10.62
C LYS A 100 -0.93 9.33 -11.06
N TYR A 101 0.02 9.89 -10.34
CA TYR A 101 1.44 9.82 -10.69
C TYR A 101 2.04 8.50 -10.21
N LEU A 102 1.74 8.10 -8.97
CA LEU A 102 2.22 6.83 -8.44
C LEU A 102 1.74 5.64 -9.30
N TRP A 103 0.46 5.65 -9.72
CA TRP A 103 -0.08 4.60 -10.58
C TRP A 103 0.61 4.51 -11.94
N GLN A 104 0.98 5.65 -12.52
CA GLN A 104 1.76 5.72 -13.76
C GLN A 104 3.14 5.07 -13.58
N ASP A 105 3.83 5.42 -12.49
CA ASP A 105 5.17 4.93 -12.23
C ASP A 105 5.17 3.43 -11.87
N VAL A 106 4.13 2.95 -11.17
CA VAL A 106 3.93 1.52 -10.88
C VAL A 106 3.57 0.74 -12.16
N ALA A 107 2.67 1.27 -13.01
CA ALA A 107 2.33 0.64 -14.28
C ALA A 107 3.55 0.52 -15.19
N LYS A 108 4.37 1.58 -15.24
CA LYS A 108 5.68 1.57 -15.92
C LYS A 108 6.63 0.54 -15.32
N TYR A 109 6.70 0.41 -13.99
CA TYR A 109 7.51 -0.62 -13.34
C TYR A 109 7.09 -2.02 -13.79
N PHE A 110 5.79 -2.31 -13.90
CA PHE A 110 5.32 -3.63 -14.36
C PHE A 110 5.26 -3.78 -15.90
N GLY A 111 5.59 -2.74 -16.67
CA GLY A 111 5.53 -2.78 -18.13
C GLY A 111 4.11 -2.96 -18.67
N VAL A 112 3.11 -2.36 -18.01
CA VAL A 112 1.70 -2.42 -18.40
C VAL A 112 1.20 -1.02 -18.73
N GLU A 113 0.40 -0.91 -19.79
CA GLU A 113 -0.34 0.32 -20.09
C GLU A 113 -1.38 0.58 -18.99
N PHE A 114 -1.77 1.83 -18.77
CA PHE A 114 -2.80 2.18 -17.78
C PHE A 114 -3.86 3.08 -18.37
N ASN A 115 -5.07 3.00 -17.83
CA ASN A 115 -6.14 3.96 -18.11
C ASN A 115 -6.39 4.81 -16.87
N LYS A 116 -6.62 6.11 -17.07
CA LYS A 116 -7.10 7.00 -16.00
C LYS A 116 -8.45 6.52 -15.47
N ALA A 117 -8.80 6.91 -14.24
CA ALA A 117 -10.18 6.82 -13.78
C ALA A 117 -11.09 7.55 -14.79
N THR A 118 -12.10 6.85 -15.30
CA THR A 118 -12.94 7.31 -16.41
C THR A 118 -13.95 8.39 -16.02
N GLY A 119 -14.11 8.64 -14.72
CA GLY A 119 -14.92 9.73 -14.21
C GLY A 119 -16.37 9.29 -14.11
N GLN A 120 -16.67 8.51 -13.08
CA GLN A 120 -17.91 8.74 -12.34
C GLN A 120 -17.75 10.00 -11.48
N ALA A 121 -17.43 11.15 -12.08
CA ALA A 121 -17.16 12.43 -11.40
C ALA A 121 -18.29 12.82 -10.43
N ASP A 122 -19.51 12.37 -10.75
CA ASP A 122 -20.74 12.70 -10.04
C ASP A 122 -21.11 11.68 -8.94
N THR A 123 -20.36 10.57 -8.79
CA THR A 123 -20.59 9.58 -7.73
C THR A 123 -19.28 9.17 -7.06
N LEU A 124 -19.29 9.01 -5.74
CA LEU A 124 -18.10 8.60 -4.99
C LEU A 124 -17.79 7.09 -5.09
N ASN A 125 -18.35 6.42 -6.10
CA ASN A 125 -18.21 4.98 -6.31
C ASN A 125 -16.91 4.66 -7.05
N ASN A 126 -16.38 3.47 -6.79
CA ASN A 126 -15.26 2.94 -7.55
C ASN A 126 -15.63 2.69 -9.01
N GLU A 127 -14.65 2.88 -9.90
CA GLU A 127 -14.77 2.52 -11.31
C GLU A 127 -14.83 0.99 -11.48
N ILE A 128 -14.11 0.26 -10.62
CA ILE A 128 -14.06 -1.20 -10.62
C ILE A 128 -14.30 -1.70 -9.19
N ASP A 129 -15.30 -2.56 -9.01
CA ASP A 129 -15.42 -3.35 -7.79
C ASP A 129 -14.32 -4.42 -7.78
N MET A 130 -13.28 -4.21 -6.98
CA MET A 130 -12.12 -5.09 -6.93
C MET A 130 -12.43 -6.47 -6.32
N VAL A 131 -13.50 -6.60 -5.53
CA VAL A 131 -13.94 -7.89 -5.00
C VAL A 131 -14.61 -8.70 -6.09
N GLU A 132 -15.52 -8.09 -6.86
CA GLU A 132 -16.14 -8.75 -8.01
C GLU A 132 -15.11 -9.06 -9.10
N TRP A 133 -14.22 -8.11 -9.41
CA TRP A 133 -13.18 -8.28 -10.42
C TRP A 133 -12.27 -9.48 -10.12
N ALA A 134 -11.97 -9.76 -8.85
CA ALA A 134 -11.05 -10.82 -8.45
C ALA A 134 -11.65 -12.23 -8.54
N LYS A 135 -12.98 -12.39 -8.56
CA LYS A 135 -13.65 -13.71 -8.42
C LYS A 135 -13.23 -14.75 -9.46
N ASP A 136 -12.92 -14.31 -10.68
CA ASP A 136 -12.57 -15.14 -11.84
C ASP A 136 -11.09 -15.00 -12.24
N LYS A 137 -10.26 -14.29 -11.46
CA LYS A 137 -8.87 -13.97 -11.85
C LYS A 137 -7.82 -14.91 -11.28
N ARG A 138 -8.18 -15.77 -10.32
CA ARG A 138 -7.29 -16.80 -9.78
C ARG A 138 -6.66 -17.69 -10.87
N PRO A 139 -7.40 -18.23 -11.86
CA PRO A 139 -6.80 -19.03 -12.93
C PRO A 139 -5.77 -18.28 -13.78
N ILE A 140 -5.94 -16.96 -13.93
CA ILE A 140 -5.01 -16.11 -14.67
C ILE A 140 -3.73 -15.90 -13.85
N TRP A 141 -3.86 -15.66 -12.55
CA TRP A 141 -2.70 -15.60 -11.65
C TRP A 141 -1.89 -16.91 -11.64
N GLU A 142 -2.57 -18.06 -11.65
CA GLU A 142 -1.91 -19.36 -11.76
C GLU A 142 -1.12 -19.50 -13.06
N ALA A 143 -1.62 -18.98 -14.18
CA ALA A 143 -0.90 -18.94 -15.44
C ALA A 143 0.34 -18.03 -15.38
N VAL A 144 0.23 -16.85 -14.75
CA VAL A 144 1.37 -15.94 -14.49
C VAL A 144 2.45 -16.66 -13.69
N VAL A 145 2.08 -17.27 -12.55
CA VAL A 145 3.01 -17.98 -11.69
C VAL A 145 3.66 -19.15 -12.41
N LYS A 146 2.90 -19.89 -13.23
CA LYS A 146 3.44 -20.98 -14.04
C LYS A 146 4.48 -20.52 -15.07
N LYS A 147 4.31 -19.32 -15.63
CA LYS A 147 5.17 -18.78 -16.70
C LYS A 147 6.40 -18.07 -16.16
N TYR A 148 6.27 -17.33 -15.07
CA TYR A 148 7.30 -16.41 -14.58
C TYR A 148 7.80 -16.70 -13.15
N GLY A 149 7.20 -17.68 -12.47
CA GLY A 149 7.49 -17.99 -11.06
C GLY A 149 6.65 -17.17 -10.08
N GLY A 150 6.86 -17.40 -8.77
CA GLY A 150 6.05 -16.82 -7.70
C GLY A 150 5.23 -17.87 -6.95
N LYS A 151 4.26 -17.42 -6.13
CA LYS A 151 3.36 -18.28 -5.37
C LYS A 151 1.92 -18.11 -5.78
N VAL A 152 1.22 -19.23 -6.02
CA VAL A 152 -0.21 -19.21 -6.34
C VAL A 152 -1.02 -18.65 -5.17
N GLU A 153 -0.59 -18.94 -3.94
CA GLU A 153 -1.19 -18.47 -2.70
C GLU A 153 -1.11 -16.94 -2.52
N ALA A 154 -0.21 -16.26 -3.25
CA ALA A 154 -0.10 -14.80 -3.19
C ALA A 154 -1.42 -14.11 -3.53
N PHE A 155 -2.23 -14.72 -4.41
CA PHE A 155 -3.57 -14.22 -4.76
C PHE A 155 -4.52 -14.15 -3.55
N ASP A 156 -4.40 -15.10 -2.61
CA ASP A 156 -5.22 -15.14 -1.38
C ASP A 156 -4.72 -14.14 -0.33
N TRP A 157 -3.44 -13.75 -0.41
CA TRP A 157 -2.87 -12.72 0.44
C TRP A 157 -3.19 -11.30 -0.07
N GLY A 158 -3.66 -11.18 -1.31
CA GLY A 158 -4.22 -9.95 -1.86
C GLY A 158 -5.48 -9.55 -1.11
N THR A 159 -5.51 -8.30 -0.64
CA THR A 159 -6.59 -7.79 0.20
C THR A 159 -7.58 -6.99 -0.65
N TRP A 160 -8.28 -7.68 -1.56
CA TRP A 160 -9.16 -7.08 -2.58
C TRP A 160 -10.26 -6.19 -2.00
N GLY A 161 -10.90 -6.61 -0.91
CA GLY A 161 -11.93 -5.82 -0.24
C GLY A 161 -11.39 -4.55 0.43
N PHE A 162 -10.20 -4.65 1.04
CA PHE A 162 -9.50 -3.48 1.59
C PHE A 162 -9.09 -2.53 0.47
N PHE A 163 -8.53 -3.05 -0.63
CA PHE A 163 -8.13 -2.24 -1.77
C PHE A 163 -9.33 -1.52 -2.39
N ASN A 164 -10.46 -2.22 -2.58
CA ASN A 164 -11.72 -1.62 -3.01
C ASN A 164 -12.15 -0.47 -2.07
N TRP A 165 -12.16 -0.70 -0.77
CA TRP A 165 -12.55 0.33 0.19
C TRP A 165 -11.57 1.51 0.21
N ALA A 166 -10.26 1.25 0.15
CA ALA A 166 -9.23 2.28 0.19
C ALA A 166 -9.31 3.20 -1.03
N THR A 167 -9.46 2.63 -2.23
CA THR A 167 -9.55 3.41 -3.47
C THR A 167 -10.88 4.14 -3.66
N GLY A 168 -11.89 3.78 -2.87
CA GLY A 168 -13.23 4.40 -2.87
C GLY A 168 -13.40 5.53 -1.88
N LYS A 169 -12.34 5.93 -1.17
CA LYS A 169 -12.40 7.06 -0.24
C LYS A 169 -12.78 8.35 -0.99
N SER A 170 -13.59 9.16 -0.32
CA SER A 170 -14.02 10.48 -0.77
C SER A 170 -13.53 11.61 0.14
N TRP A 171 -12.53 11.29 0.96
CA TRP A 171 -11.89 12.20 1.90
C TRP A 171 -10.38 11.96 1.91
N CYS A 172 -9.63 13.00 2.26
CA CYS A 172 -8.18 12.96 2.35
C CYS A 172 -7.72 12.34 3.68
N THR A 173 -6.65 11.54 3.64
CA THR A 173 -6.03 10.92 4.82
C THR A 173 -4.54 11.24 4.89
N ILE A 174 -4.19 12.45 5.36
CA ILE A 174 -2.78 12.84 5.56
C ILE A 174 -2.46 12.86 7.06
N SER A 175 -1.40 12.15 7.43
CA SER A 175 -0.80 12.09 8.75
C SER A 175 0.40 13.03 8.88
N SER A 176 0.87 13.22 10.12
CA SER A 176 2.06 14.03 10.39
C SER A 176 3.01 13.36 11.37
N VAL A 177 4.27 13.20 10.95
CA VAL A 177 5.39 12.75 11.79
C VAL A 177 6.05 13.87 12.61
N ASN A 178 5.48 15.08 12.63
CA ASN A 178 6.09 16.22 13.32
C ASN A 178 6.28 15.99 14.82
N LYS A 179 5.39 15.25 15.48
CA LYS A 179 5.59 14.85 16.88
C LYS A 179 6.80 13.93 17.01
N ALA A 180 6.92 12.88 16.21
CA ALA A 180 8.10 12.01 16.23
C ALA A 180 9.40 12.80 15.99
N ARG A 181 9.37 13.78 15.05
CA ARG A 181 10.52 14.66 14.76
C ARG A 181 10.96 15.48 15.97
N LYS A 182 10.02 16.04 16.74
CA LYS A 182 10.32 16.73 18.02
C LYS A 182 11.01 15.81 19.05
N TYR A 183 10.81 14.50 18.93
CA TYR A 183 11.41 13.47 19.79
C TYR A 183 12.65 12.84 19.16
N GLY A 184 13.21 13.48 18.12
CA GLY A 184 14.49 13.11 17.50
C GLY A 184 14.39 12.09 16.36
N TRP A 185 13.19 11.81 15.84
CA TRP A 185 13.03 11.06 14.59
C TRP A 185 13.49 11.90 13.40
N GLN A 186 14.36 11.37 12.55
CA GLN A 186 14.93 12.11 11.41
C GLN A 186 14.78 11.39 10.07
N ARG A 187 14.35 10.11 10.08
CA ARG A 187 14.19 9.34 8.86
C ARG A 187 13.02 9.88 8.03
N THR A 188 13.26 9.94 6.74
CA THR A 188 12.28 10.20 5.69
C THR A 188 12.54 9.19 4.58
N ASP A 189 11.48 8.69 3.97
CA ASP A 189 11.56 7.74 2.87
C ASP A 189 10.85 8.33 1.66
N ASP A 190 11.42 8.18 0.47
CA ASP A 190 10.71 8.52 -0.78
C ASP A 190 9.63 7.47 -1.02
N THR A 191 8.37 7.90 -1.11
CA THR A 191 7.26 6.97 -1.19
C THR A 191 7.35 6.09 -2.43
N TYR A 192 7.72 6.61 -3.60
CA TYR A 192 7.84 5.78 -4.80
C TYR A 192 8.92 4.70 -4.64
N GLU A 193 10.10 5.08 -4.14
CA GLU A 193 11.18 4.12 -3.86
C GLU A 193 10.70 3.02 -2.89
N THR A 194 9.93 3.38 -1.85
CA THR A 194 9.41 2.39 -0.89
C THR A 194 8.45 1.38 -1.52
N TRP A 195 7.66 1.78 -2.51
CA TRP A 195 6.81 0.86 -3.29
C TRP A 195 7.66 -0.12 -4.09
N ILE A 196 8.68 0.39 -4.80
CA ILE A 196 9.58 -0.45 -5.59
C ILE A 196 10.37 -1.42 -4.71
N GLU A 197 10.91 -0.96 -3.59
CA GLU A 197 11.61 -1.83 -2.63
C GLU A 197 10.68 -2.87 -2.00
N THR A 198 9.41 -2.53 -1.78
CA THR A 198 8.40 -3.49 -1.33
C THR A 198 8.14 -4.57 -2.38
N TYR A 199 8.03 -4.21 -3.66
CA TYR A 199 7.92 -5.19 -4.75
C TYR A 199 9.14 -6.09 -4.85
N ARG A 200 10.34 -5.50 -4.88
CA ARG A 200 11.60 -6.26 -4.88
C ARG A 200 11.71 -7.21 -3.70
N SER A 201 11.22 -6.83 -2.53
CA SER A 201 11.17 -7.71 -1.36
C SER A 201 10.27 -8.93 -1.59
N PHE A 202 9.08 -8.74 -2.18
CA PHE A 202 8.20 -9.86 -2.57
C PHE A 202 8.81 -10.74 -3.65
N GLU A 203 9.48 -10.15 -4.64
CA GLU A 203 10.20 -10.87 -5.69
C GLU A 203 11.34 -11.72 -5.12
N ASN A 204 12.17 -11.13 -4.26
CA ASN A 204 13.28 -11.81 -3.58
C ASN A 204 12.80 -12.94 -2.66
N ALA A 205 11.62 -12.79 -2.05
CA ALA A 205 10.97 -13.82 -1.24
C ALA A 205 10.26 -14.90 -2.09
N GLY A 206 10.26 -14.77 -3.42
CA GLY A 206 9.57 -15.67 -4.34
C GLY A 206 8.05 -15.63 -4.23
N VAL A 207 7.49 -14.55 -3.67
CA VAL A 207 6.03 -14.35 -3.59
C VAL A 207 5.50 -13.88 -4.95
N LEU A 208 6.16 -12.88 -5.52
CA LEU A 208 5.89 -12.38 -6.86
C LEU A 208 6.91 -12.96 -7.86
N PRO A 209 6.57 -13.03 -9.16
CA PRO A 209 7.56 -13.29 -10.20
C PRO A 209 8.69 -12.27 -10.15
N SER A 210 9.93 -12.71 -10.33
CA SER A 210 11.08 -11.80 -10.39
C SER A 210 10.96 -10.84 -11.56
N HIS A 211 11.34 -9.58 -11.38
CA HIS A 211 11.31 -8.59 -12.44
C HIS A 211 12.09 -9.01 -13.70
N THR A 212 13.19 -9.78 -13.56
CA THR A 212 13.95 -10.29 -14.70
C THR A 212 13.24 -11.39 -15.49
N ALA A 213 12.23 -12.02 -14.90
CA ALA A 213 11.45 -13.06 -15.55
C ALA A 213 10.28 -12.49 -16.37
N LEU A 214 9.84 -11.27 -16.06
CA LEU A 214 8.62 -10.66 -16.60
C LEU A 214 8.75 -10.20 -18.05
#